data_AF-A0A7Y1SPE1-F1
#
_entry.id   AF-A0A7Y1SPE1-F1
#
_cell.length_a   1.000
_cell.length_b   1.000
_cell.length_c   1.000
_cell.angle_alpha   90.00
_cell.angle_beta   90.00
_cell.angle_gamma   90.00
#
_symmetry.space_group_name_H-M   'P 1'
#
loop_
_entity.id
_entity.type
_entity.pdbx_description
1 polymer ?
#
loop_
_entity_poly.entity_id
_entity_poly.type
_entity_poly.pdbx_seq_one_letter_code
_entity_poly.pdbx_strand_id
1 'polypeptide(L)'
;GTDHGWGAHHFVVGGGVNGNTIYGDIPPYDVGHEFDAGNGRLIPQVSVEQYAATLGKWFGLSDAELLSALPALANFSTTDLGFLNSPSV
;
A
#
# COMPACT_ATOMS: atom_id res chain seq x y z
N GLY A 1 6.84 -11.66 -5.30
CA GLY A 1 7.98 -12.60 -5.38
C GLY A 1 7.74 -13.72 -4.39
N THR A 2 7.97 -14.96 -4.77
CA THR A 2 7.52 -16.14 -4.00
C THR A 2 8.55 -16.69 -3.02
N ASP A 3 9.80 -16.21 -3.03
CA ASP A 3 10.92 -16.81 -2.30
C ASP A 3 11.67 -15.86 -1.34
N HIS A 4 11.51 -14.53 -1.43
CA HIS A 4 12.38 -13.56 -0.72
C HIS A 4 11.66 -12.53 0.19
N GLY A 5 10.56 -12.93 0.83
CA GLY A 5 9.84 -12.05 1.77
C GLY A 5 8.77 -11.21 1.07
N TRP A 6 7.61 -11.14 1.72
CA TRP A 6 6.37 -10.65 1.11
C TRP A 6 6.00 -9.23 1.57
N GLY A 7 6.86 -8.60 2.37
CA GLY A 7 6.68 -7.24 2.86
C GLY A 7 7.92 -6.38 2.74
N ALA A 8 7.68 -5.09 2.51
CA ALA A 8 8.69 -4.04 2.47
C ALA A 8 8.13 -2.78 3.14
N HIS A 9 9.02 -1.91 3.58
CA HIS A 9 8.67 -0.54 3.99
C HIS A 9 9.00 0.41 2.84
N HIS A 10 7.99 1.12 2.35
CA HIS A 10 8.15 2.08 1.27
C HIS A 10 8.20 3.51 1.83
N PHE A 11 9.15 4.30 1.34
CA PHE A 11 9.20 5.74 1.61
C PHE A 11 8.70 6.50 0.39
N VAL A 12 7.70 7.36 0.59
CA VAL A 12 7.21 8.29 -0.43
C VAL A 12 7.59 9.69 -0.01
N VAL A 13 8.23 10.45 -0.91
CA VAL A 13 8.78 11.77 -0.60
C VAL A 13 8.50 12.71 -1.77
N GLY A 14 8.08 13.93 -1.47
CA GLY A 14 7.81 14.96 -2.48
C GLY A 14 6.84 16.02 -1.97
N GLY A 15 6.73 17.13 -2.70
CA GLY A 15 5.85 18.25 -2.31
C GLY A 15 4.35 17.93 -2.30
N GLY A 16 3.93 16.91 -3.06
CA GLY A 16 2.55 16.43 -3.09
C GLY A 16 2.24 15.35 -2.06
N VAL A 17 3.20 14.96 -1.20
CA VAL A 17 3.03 13.86 -0.25
C VAL A 17 2.51 14.36 1.09
N ASN A 18 1.51 13.68 1.63
CA ASN A 18 1.07 13.82 3.02
C ASN A 18 2.06 13.14 3.95
N GLY A 19 3.19 13.82 4.18
CA GLY A 19 4.30 13.29 4.96
C GLY A 19 4.01 13.15 6.46
N ASN A 20 5.05 12.72 7.20
CA ASN A 20 5.01 12.56 8.66
C ASN A 20 3.90 11.61 9.15
N THR A 21 3.50 10.65 8.31
CA THR A 21 2.43 9.69 8.57
C THR A 21 2.91 8.31 8.14
N ILE A 22 2.62 7.30 8.96
CA ILE A 22 2.80 5.89 8.61
C ILE A 22 1.42 5.37 8.17
N TYR A 23 1.39 4.70 7.02
CA TYR A 23 0.19 4.06 6.48
C TYR A 23 0.31 2.55 6.71
N GLY A 24 -0.63 1.98 7.47
CA GLY A 24 -0.51 0.65 8.07
C GLY A 24 0.28 0.67 9.38
N ASP A 25 0.52 -0.51 9.96
CA ASP A 25 1.30 -0.66 11.19
C ASP A 25 2.65 -1.36 10.97
N ILE A 26 3.60 -1.05 11.84
CA ILE A 26 4.86 -1.79 11.93
C ILE A 26 4.59 -3.10 12.70
N PRO A 27 4.78 -4.28 12.09
CA PRO A 27 4.53 -5.54 12.77
C PRO A 27 5.52 -5.77 13.93
N PRO A 28 5.20 -6.66 14.88
CA PRO A 28 6.14 -7.07 15.92
C PRO A 28 7.46 -7.58 15.31
N TYR A 29 8.56 -7.41 16.05
CA TYR A 29 9.89 -7.83 15.58
C TYR A 29 10.16 -9.34 15.77
N ASP A 30 9.33 -10.02 16.56
CA ASP A 30 9.50 -11.43 16.94
C ASP A 30 8.75 -12.36 15.96
N VAL A 31 8.89 -13.68 16.11
CA VAL A 31 8.19 -14.69 15.29
C VAL A 31 6.88 -15.16 15.94
N GLY A 32 6.00 -15.76 15.13
CA GLY A 32 4.78 -16.42 15.61
C GLY A 32 3.59 -15.49 15.94
N HIS A 33 3.63 -14.24 15.49
CA HIS A 33 2.49 -13.32 15.55
C HIS A 33 1.59 -13.45 14.32
N GLU A 34 0.42 -12.80 14.33
CA GLU A 34 -0.59 -12.91 13.25
C GLU A 34 -0.08 -12.45 11.86
N PHE A 35 0.84 -11.50 11.83
CA PHE A 35 1.49 -11.03 10.60
C PHE A 35 2.76 -11.82 10.21
N ASP A 36 3.06 -12.95 10.85
CA ASP A 36 4.21 -13.81 10.49
C ASP A 36 3.70 -14.99 9.65
N ALA A 37 4.07 -15.01 8.37
CA ALA A 37 3.83 -16.16 7.50
C ALA A 37 4.74 -17.37 7.83
N GLY A 38 5.52 -17.31 8.91
CA GLY A 38 6.49 -18.28 9.39
C GLY A 38 7.91 -17.88 9.04
N ASN A 39 8.86 -18.17 9.93
CA ASN A 39 10.29 -17.83 9.80
C ASN A 39 10.53 -16.31 9.67
N GLY A 40 9.68 -15.47 10.28
CA GLY A 40 9.84 -14.01 10.27
C GLY A 40 9.47 -13.34 8.94
N ARG A 41 8.72 -14.03 8.08
CA ARG A 41 8.25 -13.46 6.80
C ARG A 41 7.03 -12.61 7.09
N LEU A 42 7.20 -11.30 7.03
CA LEU A 42 6.14 -10.34 7.35
C LEU A 42 5.04 -10.34 6.26
N ILE A 43 3.79 -10.39 6.72
CA ILE A 43 2.58 -10.16 5.93
C ILE A 43 2.22 -8.67 6.03
N PRO A 44 2.24 -7.91 4.92
CA PRO A 44 1.84 -6.50 4.95
C PRO A 44 0.36 -6.33 5.25
N GLN A 45 0.02 -5.32 6.03
CA GLN A 45 -1.36 -4.85 6.16
C GLN A 45 -1.82 -4.02 4.96
N VAL A 46 -0.88 -3.45 4.21
CA VAL A 46 -1.14 -2.63 3.02
C VAL A 46 -0.71 -3.39 1.78
N SER A 47 -1.65 -3.60 0.85
CA SER A 47 -1.36 -4.22 -0.44
C SER A 47 -0.59 -3.29 -1.37
N VAL A 48 0.25 -3.87 -2.23
CA VAL A 48 0.89 -3.17 -3.34
C VAL A 48 -0.15 -2.49 -4.25
N GLU A 49 -1.35 -3.05 -4.36
CA GLU A 49 -2.42 -2.47 -5.18
C GLU A 49 -3.09 -1.27 -4.51
N GLN A 50 -3.26 -1.25 -3.18
CA GLN A 50 -3.74 -0.05 -2.47
C GLN A 50 -2.70 1.09 -2.57
N TYR A 51 -1.42 0.75 -2.47
CA TYR A 51 -0.33 1.70 -2.70
C TYR A 51 -0.33 2.25 -4.13
N ALA A 52 -0.40 1.38 -5.13
CA ALA A 52 -0.41 1.78 -6.54
C ALA A 52 -1.68 2.57 -6.91
N ALA A 53 -2.83 2.23 -6.34
CA ALA A 53 -4.09 2.92 -6.61
C ALA A 53 -4.07 4.38 -6.12
N THR A 54 -3.43 4.64 -4.98
CA THR A 54 -3.21 6.01 -4.48
C THR A 54 -2.40 6.85 -5.47
N LEU A 55 -1.32 6.28 -6.04
CA LEU A 55 -0.52 6.93 -7.10
C LEU A 55 -1.32 7.10 -8.40
N GLY A 56 -2.09 6.09 -8.81
CA GLY A 56 -2.90 6.13 -10.01
C GLY A 56 -4.00 7.20 -9.94
N LYS A 57 -4.66 7.37 -8.80
CA LYS A 57 -5.58 8.49 -8.56
C LYS A 57 -4.90 9.83 -8.70
N TRP A 58 -3.69 9.98 -8.15
CA TRP A 58 -2.91 11.21 -8.29
C TRP A 58 -2.53 11.50 -9.75
N PHE A 59 -2.26 10.48 -10.56
CA PHE A 59 -2.06 10.60 -12.00
C PHE A 59 -3.35 10.89 -12.79
N GLY A 60 -4.52 10.86 -12.15
CA GLY A 60 -5.81 11.20 -12.76
C GLY A 60 -6.59 10.01 -13.32
N LEU A 61 -6.25 8.77 -12.95
CA LEU A 61 -7.05 7.60 -13.36
C LEU A 61 -8.40 7.59 -12.63
N SER A 62 -9.43 7.15 -13.35
CA SER A 62 -10.74 6.84 -12.79
C SER A 62 -10.74 5.53 -11.99
N ASP A 63 -11.73 5.35 -11.11
CA ASP A 63 -11.88 4.10 -10.33
C ASP A 63 -12.02 2.85 -11.23
N ALA A 64 -12.62 2.99 -12.42
CA ALA A 64 -12.75 1.89 -13.37
C ALA A 64 -11.40 1.50 -14.01
N GLU A 65 -10.57 2.48 -14.37
CA GLU A 65 -9.22 2.24 -14.89
C GLU A 65 -8.33 1.61 -13.80
N LEU A 66 -8.47 2.08 -12.56
CA LEU A 66 -7.77 1.50 -11.41
C LEU A 66 -8.17 0.05 -11.19
N LEU A 67 -9.45 -0.29 -11.15
CA LEU A 67 -9.90 -1.68 -11.00
C LEU A 67 -9.52 -2.57 -12.19
N SER A 68 -9.42 -2.00 -13.39
CA SER A 68 -8.93 -2.74 -14.56
C SER A 68 -7.43 -3.02 -14.48
N ALA A 69 -6.63 -2.09 -13.96
CA ALA A 69 -5.17 -2.22 -13.86
C ALA A 69 -4.72 -2.97 -12.59
N LEU A 70 -5.52 -2.88 -11.53
CA LEU A 70 -5.27 -3.41 -10.19
C LEU A 70 -6.51 -4.23 -9.74
N PRO A 71 -6.68 -5.46 -10.27
CA PRO A 71 -7.91 -6.21 -10.05
C PRO A 71 -8.13 -6.66 -8.60
N ALA A 72 -7.05 -6.91 -7.84
CA ALA A 72 -7.17 -7.30 -6.44
C ALA A 72 -7.60 -6.13 -5.55
N LEU A 73 -7.53 -4.88 -6.03
CA LEU A 73 -8.05 -3.68 -5.37
C LEU A 73 -9.53 -3.85 -4.96
N ALA A 74 -10.30 -4.62 -5.73
CA ALA A 74 -11.69 -4.96 -5.43
C ALA A 74 -11.89 -5.70 -4.08
N ASN A 75 -10.83 -6.28 -3.52
CA ASN A 75 -10.88 -6.99 -2.24
C ASN A 75 -10.73 -6.05 -1.02
N PHE A 76 -10.51 -4.75 -1.24
CA PHE A 76 -10.22 -3.80 -0.16
C PHE A 76 -11.31 -2.73 -0.05
N SER A 77 -11.72 -2.44 1.19
CA SER A 77 -12.62 -1.32 1.48
C SER A 77 -11.95 0.04 1.32
N THR A 78 -10.63 0.09 1.56
CA THR A 78 -9.80 1.28 1.36
C THR A 78 -8.97 1.09 0.09
N THR A 79 -9.33 1.79 -0.99
CA THR A 79 -8.65 1.70 -2.29
C THR A 79 -7.71 2.87 -2.56
N ASP A 80 -7.82 3.93 -1.76
CA ASP A 80 -6.93 5.08 -1.74
C ASP A 80 -6.43 5.28 -0.30
N LEU A 81 -5.12 5.20 -0.10
CA LEU A 81 -4.50 5.36 1.21
C LEU A 81 -4.37 6.84 1.59
N GLY A 82 -4.47 7.77 0.63
CA GLY A 82 -4.45 9.21 0.90
C GLY A 82 -3.08 9.78 1.22
N PHE A 83 -1.98 9.10 0.86
CA PHE A 83 -0.62 9.62 1.04
C PHE A 83 -0.21 10.69 0.02
N LEU A 84 -1.06 10.97 -0.97
CA LEU A 84 -0.89 12.06 -1.93
C LEU A 84 -2.02 13.07 -1.79
N ASN A 85 -1.68 14.35 -1.91
CA ASN A 85 -2.65 15.43 -2.02
C ASN A 85 -3.44 15.30 -3.31
N SER A 86 -4.73 15.67 -3.27
CA SER A 86 -5.50 15.83 -4.49
C SER A 86 -4.78 16.83 -5.42
N PRO A 87 -4.64 16.53 -6.72
CA PRO A 87 -4.00 17.44 -7.64
C PRO A 87 -4.66 18.81 -7.58
N SER A 88 -3.86 19.86 -7.38
CA SER A 88 -4.33 21.24 -7.51
C SER A 88 -4.67 21.48 -8.98
N VAL A 89 -5.95 21.39 -9.33
CA VAL A 89 -6.47 21.86 -10.63
C VAL A 89 -6.37 23.36 -10.75
#